data_AF-A0A183CDY9-F1
#
_entry.id   AF-A0A183CDY9-F1
#
_cell.length_a   1.000
_cell.length_b   1.000
_cell.length_c   1.000
_cell.angle_alpha   90.00
_cell.angle_beta   90.00
_cell.angle_gamma   90.00
#
_symmetry.space_group_name_H-M   'P 1'
#
loop_
_entity.id
_entity.type
_entity.pdbx_description
1 polymer ?
#
loop_
_entity_poly.entity_id
_entity_poly.type
_entity_poly.pdbx_seq_one_letter_code
_entity_poly.pdbx_strand_id
1 'polypeptide(L)'
;MFPTSPVSCLNSTTQLLFSVDENVEEEIGQKTLREGGEDTIDESNLREKGESRDVFGASSEPRHPRPPHIKYRVGQVVKHRIHNYRGVIIAWDEKAKAPDWWIKKVHGAESIDEPNYTILIDTRDRLIPQIAYVIERNIVLLSNNAIVHPLVKHYFESFDGTCYKSRPWHTKVYPND
;
A
#
# COMPACT_ATOMS: atom_id res chain seq x y z
N MET A 1 73.55 -26.27 -1.16
CA MET A 1 73.66 -24.96 -1.81
C MET A 1 73.34 -25.15 -3.28
N PHE A 2 72.10 -24.86 -3.67
CA PHE A 2 71.64 -24.85 -5.07
C PHE A 2 70.60 -23.74 -5.19
N PRO A 3 70.74 -22.75 -6.09
CA PRO A 3 69.65 -21.89 -6.45
C PRO A 3 69.06 -22.29 -7.80
N THR A 4 67.73 -22.42 -7.84
CA THR A 4 66.92 -22.50 -9.05
C THR A 4 66.31 -21.13 -9.36
N SER A 5 66.49 -20.63 -10.58
CA SER A 5 65.62 -19.63 -11.23
C SER A 5 64.46 -20.33 -11.97
N PRO A 6 63.50 -19.65 -12.64
CA PRO A 6 62.83 -18.35 -12.43
C PRO A 6 61.27 -18.45 -12.56
N VAL A 7 60.61 -17.29 -12.79
CA VAL A 7 59.22 -17.04 -13.27
C VAL A 7 58.19 -17.01 -12.10
N SER A 8 57.36 -15.98 -11.90
CA SER A 8 56.46 -15.31 -12.82
C SER A 8 55.98 -13.92 -12.33
N CYS A 9 55.52 -13.12 -13.28
CA CYS A 9 54.87 -11.81 -13.11
C CYS A 9 53.65 -11.85 -12.18
N LEU A 10 53.51 -10.84 -11.32
CA LEU A 10 52.19 -10.43 -10.80
C LEU A 10 52.04 -8.92 -10.92
N ASN A 11 50.92 -8.55 -11.54
CA ASN A 11 50.55 -7.24 -12.00
C ASN A 11 50.20 -6.29 -10.85
N SER A 12 50.41 -5.01 -11.14
CA SER A 12 50.02 -3.83 -10.37
C SER A 12 48.55 -3.86 -9.92
N THR A 13 48.32 -3.98 -8.61
CA THR A 13 47.01 -3.73 -8.01
C THR A 13 46.93 -2.26 -7.62
N THR A 14 46.39 -1.43 -8.51
CA THR A 14 46.01 -0.05 -8.19
C THR A 14 44.83 -0.07 -7.23
N GLN A 15 45.02 0.51 -6.04
CA GLN A 15 43.94 0.85 -5.12
C GLN A 15 43.00 1.86 -5.80
N LEU A 16 41.78 1.44 -6.09
CA LEU A 16 40.67 2.35 -6.37
C LEU A 16 40.01 2.70 -5.03
N LEU A 17 40.36 3.85 -4.48
CA LEU A 17 39.48 4.56 -3.56
C LEU A 17 38.21 4.91 -4.34
N PHE A 18 37.13 4.16 -4.13
CA PHE A 18 35.79 4.64 -4.45
C PHE A 18 35.45 5.71 -3.43
N SER A 19 35.64 6.97 -3.83
CA SER A 19 34.93 8.10 -3.23
C SER A 19 33.44 7.78 -3.31
N VAL A 20 32.82 7.53 -2.16
CA VAL A 20 31.36 7.53 -2.06
C VAL A 20 30.98 8.99 -2.24
N ASP A 21 30.39 9.32 -3.39
CA ASP A 21 29.93 10.67 -3.70
C ASP A 21 28.94 11.11 -2.59
N GLU A 22 29.30 12.16 -1.83
CA GLU A 22 28.42 12.86 -0.87
C GLU A 22 27.10 13.33 -1.52
N ASN A 23 27.01 13.30 -2.85
CA ASN A 23 25.81 13.64 -3.62
C ASN A 23 24.75 12.53 -3.67
N VAL A 24 25.04 11.30 -3.24
CA VAL A 24 24.03 10.22 -3.24
C VAL A 24 23.06 10.37 -2.08
N GLU A 25 23.47 10.91 -0.93
CA GLU A 25 22.56 11.12 0.21
C GLU A 25 21.52 12.22 -0.04
N GLU A 26 21.81 13.18 -0.91
CA GLU A 26 20.88 14.28 -1.23
C GLU A 26 19.75 13.85 -2.19
N GLU A 27 20.00 12.91 -3.11
CA GLU A 27 18.97 12.37 -4.02
C GLU A 27 17.95 11.46 -3.30
N ILE A 28 18.37 10.72 -2.28
CA ILE A 28 17.45 9.93 -1.43
C ILE A 28 16.62 10.83 -0.51
N GLY A 29 17.14 12.01 -0.16
CA GLY A 29 16.44 13.04 0.61
C GLY A 29 15.42 13.85 -0.20
N GLN A 30 15.69 14.12 -1.47
CA GLN A 30 14.81 14.96 -2.31
C GLN A 30 13.59 14.24 -2.89
N LYS A 31 13.53 12.90 -2.87
CA LYS A 31 12.32 12.18 -3.31
C LYS A 31 11.19 12.17 -2.28
N THR A 32 11.41 12.73 -1.10
CA THR A 32 10.49 12.69 0.05
C THR A 32 9.62 13.94 0.20
N LEU A 33 9.66 14.93 -0.71
CA LEU A 33 8.85 16.14 -0.59
C LEU A 33 7.93 16.35 -1.80
N ARG A 34 6.82 15.62 -1.79
CA ARG A 34 5.53 16.12 -2.30
C ARG A 34 4.60 16.18 -1.10
N GLU A 35 4.54 17.33 -0.43
CA GLU A 35 3.71 17.56 0.78
C GLU A 35 2.20 17.67 0.47
N GLY A 36 1.72 16.86 -0.48
CA GLY A 36 0.30 16.62 -0.76
C GLY A 36 -0.06 15.19 -0.36
N GLY A 37 -0.85 15.09 0.71
CA GLY A 37 -1.55 13.92 1.26
C GLY A 37 -1.41 12.59 0.53
N GLU A 38 -0.49 11.75 0.99
CA GLU A 38 -0.60 10.31 0.75
C GLU A 38 -1.86 9.80 1.46
N ASP A 39 -2.65 8.97 0.78
CA ASP A 39 -3.93 8.42 1.23
C ASP A 39 -3.78 7.31 2.29
N THR A 40 -2.56 7.13 2.78
CA THR A 40 -2.21 6.27 3.90
C THR A 40 -2.80 6.79 5.20
N ILE A 41 -3.32 5.87 6.01
CA ILE A 41 -3.92 6.17 7.30
C ILE A 41 -2.82 6.23 8.36
N ASP A 42 -2.55 7.42 8.88
CA ASP A 42 -1.70 7.60 10.06
C ASP A 42 -2.55 7.49 11.34
N GLU A 43 -2.50 6.30 11.97
CA GLU A 43 -3.23 6.04 13.22
C GLU A 43 -2.84 7.00 14.36
N SER A 44 -1.62 7.54 14.36
CA SER A 44 -1.15 8.41 15.45
C SER A 44 -1.88 9.76 15.41
N ASN A 45 -2.04 10.33 14.22
CA ASN A 45 -2.74 11.60 14.00
C ASN A 45 -4.24 11.51 14.33
N LEU A 46 -4.87 10.37 14.01
CA LEU A 46 -6.30 10.15 14.28
C LEU A 46 -6.60 10.07 15.79
N ARG A 47 -5.70 9.45 16.57
CA ARG A 47 -5.85 9.33 18.03
C ARG A 47 -5.73 10.67 18.74
N GLU A 48 -4.86 11.58 18.27
CA GLU A 48 -4.74 12.93 18.83
C GLU A 48 -6.02 13.76 18.69
N LYS A 49 -6.87 13.43 17.71
CA LYS A 49 -8.15 14.12 17.48
C LYS A 49 -9.37 13.47 18.16
N GLY A 50 -9.17 12.40 18.93
CA GLY A 50 -10.23 11.78 19.74
C GLY A 50 -11.25 10.94 18.97
N GLU A 51 -10.92 10.49 17.76
CA GLU A 51 -11.79 9.65 16.93
C GLU A 51 -11.55 8.15 17.22
N SER A 52 -12.61 7.32 17.16
CA SER A 52 -12.54 5.89 17.52
C SER A 52 -11.58 5.11 16.61
N ARG A 53 -11.07 3.99 17.11
CA ARG A 53 -10.10 3.08 16.44
C ARG A 53 -10.61 2.43 15.14
N ASP A 54 -11.77 2.82 14.66
CA ASP A 54 -12.37 2.26 13.46
C ASP A 54 -11.64 2.86 12.25
N VAL A 55 -10.64 2.13 11.76
CA VAL A 55 -9.98 2.41 10.48
C VAL A 55 -11.09 2.58 9.43
N PHE A 56 -11.08 3.70 8.71
CA PHE A 56 -12.12 4.01 7.71
C PHE A 56 -12.37 2.79 6.81
N GLY A 57 -13.65 2.41 6.64
CA GLY A 57 -14.07 1.18 5.95
C GLY A 57 -14.16 -0.09 6.80
N ALA A 58 -13.67 -0.15 8.04
CA ALA A 58 -13.73 -1.33 8.90
C ALA A 58 -15.07 -1.49 9.68
N SER A 59 -16.19 -1.10 9.07
CA SER A 59 -17.50 -1.23 9.71
C SER A 59 -17.87 -2.71 9.97
N SER A 60 -18.47 -2.98 11.12
CA SER A 60 -19.00 -4.31 11.48
C SER A 60 -20.38 -4.60 10.87
N GLU A 61 -21.00 -3.61 10.23
CA GLU A 61 -22.33 -3.74 9.65
C GLU A 61 -22.29 -4.35 8.24
N PRO A 62 -23.19 -5.31 7.92
CA PRO A 62 -23.28 -5.89 6.59
C PRO A 62 -23.59 -4.86 5.50
N ARG A 63 -22.83 -4.90 4.40
CA ARG A 63 -23.04 -4.10 3.19
C ARG A 63 -23.93 -4.85 2.20
N HIS A 64 -25.25 -4.73 2.40
CA HIS A 64 -26.23 -5.40 1.56
C HIS A 64 -27.47 -4.51 1.28
N PRO A 65 -27.95 -4.43 0.02
CA PRO A 65 -27.32 -4.99 -1.19
C PRO A 65 -26.06 -4.19 -1.56
N ARG A 66 -25.15 -4.78 -2.35
CA ARG A 66 -24.04 -4.00 -2.92
C ARG A 66 -24.60 -3.02 -3.98
N PRO A 67 -24.41 -1.71 -3.84
CA PRO A 67 -24.88 -0.77 -4.85
C PRO A 67 -24.24 -1.04 -6.22
N PRO A 68 -24.98 -0.91 -7.33
CA PRO A 68 -24.49 -1.29 -8.66
C PRO A 68 -23.33 -0.41 -9.15
N HIS A 69 -23.16 0.79 -8.59
CA HIS A 69 -22.11 1.72 -8.98
C HIS A 69 -20.77 1.47 -8.26
N ILE A 70 -20.74 0.63 -7.22
CA ILE A 70 -19.48 0.18 -6.59
C ILE A 70 -18.74 -0.73 -7.55
N LYS A 71 -17.62 -0.25 -8.08
CA LYS A 71 -16.90 -0.92 -9.18
C LYS A 71 -16.05 -2.10 -8.73
N TYR A 72 -15.38 -1.97 -7.59
CA TYR A 72 -14.43 -2.97 -7.11
C TYR A 72 -14.99 -3.77 -5.94
N ARG A 73 -14.40 -4.94 -5.70
CA ARG A 73 -14.84 -5.91 -4.69
C ARG A 73 -13.73 -6.14 -3.68
N VAL A 74 -14.15 -6.50 -2.48
CA VAL A 74 -13.25 -7.05 -1.46
C VAL A 74 -12.50 -8.26 -2.02
N GLY A 75 -11.21 -8.34 -1.68
CA GLY A 75 -10.31 -9.39 -2.13
C GLY A 75 -9.65 -9.13 -3.48
N GLN A 76 -10.10 -8.14 -4.25
CA GLN A 76 -9.43 -7.79 -5.51
C GLN A 76 -8.08 -7.12 -5.27
N VAL A 77 -7.11 -7.52 -6.08
CA VAL A 77 -5.79 -6.90 -6.11
C VAL A 77 -5.81 -5.70 -7.05
N VAL A 78 -5.23 -4.61 -6.58
CA VAL A 78 -5.28 -3.31 -7.25
C VAL A 78 -3.94 -2.61 -7.19
N LYS A 79 -3.82 -1.58 -8.04
CA LYS A 79 -2.70 -0.65 -8.08
C LYS A 79 -3.22 0.77 -7.97
N HIS A 80 -2.60 1.58 -7.12
CA HIS A 80 -2.93 2.99 -6.99
C HIS A 80 -2.39 3.76 -8.21
N ARG A 81 -3.26 4.53 -8.90
CA ARG A 81 -2.92 5.22 -10.16
C ARG A 81 -1.83 6.28 -10.00
N ILE A 82 -1.86 7.05 -8.90
CA ILE A 82 -0.93 8.18 -8.67
C ILE A 82 0.33 7.71 -7.93
N HIS A 83 0.17 7.12 -6.73
CA HIS A 83 1.27 6.64 -5.88
C HIS A 83 1.88 5.30 -6.31
N ASN A 84 1.33 4.62 -7.32
CA ASN A 84 1.93 3.48 -8.00
C ASN A 84 2.23 2.24 -7.12
N TYR A 85 1.65 2.14 -5.92
CA TYR A 85 1.76 0.95 -5.07
C TYR A 85 0.67 -0.08 -5.38
N ARG A 86 0.94 -1.35 -5.08
CA ARG A 86 -0.03 -2.45 -5.14
C ARG A 86 -0.67 -2.68 -3.78
N GLY A 87 -1.88 -3.23 -3.79
CA GLY A 87 -2.56 -3.62 -2.57
C GLY A 87 -3.77 -4.50 -2.83
N VAL A 88 -4.42 -4.91 -1.75
CA VAL A 88 -5.67 -5.69 -1.79
C VAL A 88 -6.77 -4.91 -1.08
N ILE A 89 -7.95 -4.86 -1.69
CA ILE A 89 -9.14 -4.23 -1.12
C ILE A 89 -9.65 -5.11 0.03
N ILE A 90 -9.73 -4.56 1.24
CA ILE A 90 -10.31 -5.23 2.41
C ILE A 90 -11.69 -4.67 2.80
N ALA A 91 -12.06 -3.50 2.29
CA ALA A 91 -13.34 -2.87 2.59
C ALA A 91 -13.68 -1.82 1.53
N TRP A 92 -14.96 -1.47 1.46
CA TRP A 92 -15.45 -0.33 0.71
C TRP A 92 -16.56 0.40 1.47
N ASP A 93 -16.64 1.70 1.22
CA ASP A 93 -17.70 2.58 1.64
C ASP A 93 -18.34 3.23 0.42
N GLU A 94 -19.67 3.24 0.36
CA GLU A 94 -20.40 3.93 -0.72
C GLU A 94 -20.17 5.45 -0.68
N LYS A 95 -20.06 6.01 0.52
CA LYS A 95 -19.72 7.40 0.80
C LYS A 95 -18.59 7.44 1.81
N ALA A 96 -17.65 8.36 1.66
CA ALA A 96 -16.51 8.46 2.55
C ALA A 96 -16.94 8.50 4.02
N LYS A 97 -16.35 7.63 4.85
CA LYS A 97 -16.55 7.65 6.31
C LYS A 97 -15.45 8.40 7.06
N ALA A 98 -14.36 8.76 6.38
CA ALA A 98 -13.33 9.58 6.99
C ALA A 98 -13.84 11.01 7.22
N PRO A 99 -13.31 11.73 8.21
CA PRO A 99 -13.71 13.09 8.49
C PRO A 99 -13.58 14.00 7.26
N ASP A 100 -14.55 14.90 7.09
CA ASP A 100 -14.58 15.87 5.98
C ASP A 100 -13.25 16.61 5.81
N TRP A 101 -12.60 17.01 6.90
CA TRP A 101 -11.33 17.73 6.84
C TRP A 101 -10.22 16.89 6.22
N TRP A 102 -10.22 15.57 6.49
CA TRP A 102 -9.24 14.63 5.96
C TRP A 102 -9.53 14.36 4.50
N ILE A 103 -10.79 14.08 4.15
CA ILE A 103 -11.22 13.88 2.75
C ILE A 103 -10.90 15.12 1.90
N LYS A 104 -11.22 16.32 2.38
CA LYS A 104 -10.91 17.59 1.69
C LYS A 104 -9.41 17.75 1.43
N LYS A 105 -8.58 17.35 2.41
CA LYS A 105 -7.12 17.45 2.31
C LYS A 105 -6.52 16.41 1.36
N VAL A 106 -7.01 15.16 1.39
CA VAL A 106 -6.39 14.02 0.70
C VAL A 106 -7.03 13.76 -0.67
N HIS A 107 -8.35 13.88 -0.80
CA HIS A 107 -9.10 13.57 -2.01
C HIS A 107 -9.71 14.80 -2.70
N GLY A 108 -9.87 15.90 -1.96
CA GLY A 108 -10.52 17.13 -2.44
C GLY A 108 -11.96 17.27 -1.93
N ALA A 109 -12.49 18.51 -1.96
CA ALA A 109 -13.77 18.82 -1.33
C ALA A 109 -15.00 18.17 -1.99
N GLU A 110 -14.93 17.89 -3.29
CA GLU A 110 -16.03 17.26 -4.05
C GLU A 110 -16.15 15.75 -3.79
N SER A 111 -15.22 15.16 -3.05
CA SER A 111 -15.06 13.70 -2.94
C SER A 111 -15.70 13.06 -1.71
N ILE A 112 -16.53 13.81 -0.97
CA ILE A 112 -17.17 13.37 0.27
C ILE A 112 -18.22 12.27 0.00
N ASP A 113 -18.96 12.39 -1.11
CA ASP A 113 -20.01 11.43 -1.50
C ASP A 113 -19.53 10.34 -2.46
N GLU A 114 -18.23 10.25 -2.74
CA GLU A 114 -17.68 9.24 -3.64
C GLU A 114 -17.34 7.92 -2.92
N PRO A 115 -17.41 6.78 -3.62
CA PRO A 115 -16.97 5.52 -3.05
C PRO A 115 -15.48 5.50 -2.72
N ASN A 116 -15.17 5.00 -1.53
CA ASN A 116 -13.81 4.87 -1.02
C ASN A 116 -13.52 3.44 -0.59
N TYR A 117 -12.27 3.03 -0.70
CA TYR A 117 -11.82 1.65 -0.49
C TYR A 117 -10.67 1.61 0.49
N THR A 118 -10.71 0.67 1.42
CA THR A 118 -9.60 0.42 2.33
C THR A 118 -8.69 -0.64 1.75
N ILE A 119 -7.41 -0.32 1.61
CA ILE A 119 -6.43 -1.13 0.90
C ILE A 119 -5.26 -1.46 1.82
N LEU A 120 -4.92 -2.75 1.92
CA LEU A 120 -3.65 -3.17 2.49
C LEU A 120 -2.55 -3.03 1.44
N ILE A 121 -1.53 -2.21 1.71
CA ILE A 121 -0.44 -1.94 0.78
C ILE A 121 0.59 -3.07 0.82
N ASP A 122 1.10 -3.48 -0.34
CA ASP A 122 2.17 -4.47 -0.43
C ASP A 122 3.46 -3.96 0.22
N THR A 123 4.00 -4.73 1.18
CA THR A 123 5.24 -4.37 1.88
C THR A 123 6.48 -4.46 0.97
N ARG A 124 6.37 -4.99 -0.25
CA ARG A 124 7.43 -4.91 -1.26
C ARG A 124 7.45 -3.56 -1.97
N ASP A 125 6.35 -2.82 -1.92
CA ASP A 125 6.24 -1.49 -2.52
C ASP A 125 6.47 -0.39 -1.45
N ARG A 126 6.33 -0.72 -0.16
CA ARG A 126 6.57 0.18 0.99
C ARG A 126 7.29 -0.53 2.15
N LEU A 127 8.32 0.11 2.69
CA LEU A 127 9.15 -0.46 3.77
C LEU A 127 8.36 -0.77 5.05
N ILE A 128 7.33 0.03 5.35
CA ILE A 128 6.49 -0.12 6.52
C ILE A 128 5.11 -0.63 6.07
N PRO A 129 4.52 -1.65 6.74
CA PRO A 129 3.14 -2.07 6.47
C PRO A 129 2.17 -0.91 6.67
N GLN A 130 1.36 -0.62 5.66
CA GLN A 130 0.46 0.52 5.63
C GLN A 130 -0.93 0.12 5.13
N ILE A 131 -1.93 0.84 5.63
CA ILE A 131 -3.32 0.78 5.18
C ILE A 131 -3.64 2.13 4.55
N ALA A 132 -4.29 2.14 3.39
CA ALA A 132 -4.73 3.35 2.71
C ALA A 132 -6.25 3.39 2.58
N TYR A 133 -6.81 4.60 2.56
CA TYR A 133 -8.21 4.86 2.26
C TYR A 133 -8.29 5.63 0.94
N VAL A 134 -8.75 4.95 -0.11
CA VAL A 134 -8.50 5.34 -1.49
C VAL A 134 -9.81 5.56 -2.24
N ILE A 135 -9.93 6.71 -2.87
CA ILE A 135 -11.07 7.01 -3.72
C ILE A 135 -11.11 6.14 -4.98
N GLU A 136 -12.31 5.72 -5.39
CA GLU A 136 -12.52 4.76 -6.48
C GLU A 136 -11.75 5.10 -7.76
N ARG A 137 -11.76 6.38 -8.16
CA ARG A 137 -11.11 6.83 -9.39
C ARG A 137 -9.62 6.53 -9.40
N ASN A 138 -8.95 6.44 -8.26
CA ASN A 138 -7.51 6.21 -8.17
C ASN A 138 -7.11 4.73 -8.20
N ILE A 139 -8.06 3.83 -8.37
CA ILE A 139 -7.84 2.38 -8.32
C ILE A 139 -7.78 1.80 -9.73
N VAL A 140 -6.86 0.87 -9.96
CA VAL A 140 -6.76 0.08 -11.19
C VAL A 140 -6.63 -1.39 -10.81
N LEU A 141 -7.41 -2.28 -11.44
CA LEU A 141 -7.32 -3.72 -11.20
C LEU A 141 -5.98 -4.28 -11.66
N LEU A 142 -5.44 -5.22 -10.88
CA LEU A 142 -4.20 -5.92 -11.18
C LEU A 142 -4.37 -7.42 -10.91
N SER A 143 -4.29 -8.24 -11.95
CA SER A 143 -4.36 -9.70 -11.83
C SER A 143 -2.98 -10.31 -11.54
N ASN A 144 -2.95 -11.57 -11.09
CA ASN A 144 -1.74 -12.40 -10.93
C ASN A 144 -0.67 -11.82 -9.97
N ASN A 145 -1.10 -11.06 -8.96
CA ASN A 145 -0.20 -10.42 -8.01
C ASN A 145 -0.67 -10.62 -6.57
N ALA A 146 -0.27 -11.72 -5.93
CA ALA A 146 -0.51 -11.89 -4.50
C ALA A 146 0.20 -10.77 -3.70
N ILE A 147 -0.52 -10.17 -2.76
CA ILE A 147 -0.04 -9.09 -1.89
C ILE A 147 0.65 -9.67 -0.65
N VAL A 148 1.80 -9.10 -0.32
CA VAL A 148 2.52 -9.38 0.93
C VAL A 148 2.19 -8.28 1.93
N HIS A 149 1.39 -8.61 2.95
CA HIS A 149 1.11 -7.71 4.07
C HIS A 149 0.74 -8.52 5.32
N PRO A 150 1.20 -8.16 6.54
CA PRO A 150 0.97 -8.95 7.75
C PRO A 150 -0.50 -9.24 8.04
N LEU A 151 -1.39 -8.30 7.70
CA LEU A 151 -2.82 -8.42 7.94
C LEU A 151 -3.59 -9.23 6.88
N VAL A 152 -2.97 -9.65 5.76
CA VAL A 152 -3.69 -10.39 4.70
C VAL A 152 -4.36 -11.65 5.26
N LYS A 153 -3.65 -12.40 6.12
CA LYS A 153 -4.16 -13.63 6.73
C LYS A 153 -5.30 -13.39 7.72
N HIS A 154 -5.51 -12.17 8.18
CA HIS A 154 -6.62 -11.80 9.07
C HIS A 154 -7.95 -11.71 8.31
N TYR A 155 -7.92 -11.23 7.06
CA TYR A 155 -9.11 -11.05 6.21
C TYR A 155 -9.36 -12.24 5.28
N PHE A 156 -8.30 -12.87 4.75
CA PHE A 156 -8.41 -13.82 3.65
C PHE A 156 -7.90 -15.22 4.01
N GLU A 157 -8.49 -16.24 3.37
CA GLU A 157 -8.11 -17.65 3.48
C GLU A 157 -7.07 -18.05 2.44
N SER A 158 -7.28 -17.62 1.19
CA SER A 158 -6.46 -18.02 0.04
C SER A 158 -6.51 -16.97 -1.07
N PHE A 159 -5.62 -17.10 -2.05
CA PHE A 159 -5.58 -16.31 -3.28
C PHE A 159 -5.71 -17.25 -4.47
N ASP A 160 -6.63 -16.98 -5.40
CA ASP A 160 -6.91 -17.83 -6.56
C ASP A 160 -6.10 -17.45 -7.82
N GLY A 161 -5.22 -16.44 -7.71
CA GLY A 161 -4.49 -15.86 -8.84
C GLY A 161 -5.05 -14.53 -9.30
N THR A 162 -6.32 -14.24 -9.02
CA THR A 162 -7.02 -13.01 -9.41
C THR A 162 -7.61 -12.26 -8.23
N CYS A 163 -8.17 -12.98 -7.26
CA CYS A 163 -8.88 -12.46 -6.12
C CYS A 163 -8.55 -13.28 -4.86
N TYR A 164 -8.65 -12.63 -3.70
CA TYR A 164 -8.58 -13.29 -2.42
C TYR A 164 -9.96 -13.78 -1.99
N LYS A 165 -10.01 -14.98 -1.41
CA LYS A 165 -11.21 -15.51 -0.77
C LYS A 165 -11.30 -15.01 0.67
N SER A 166 -12.34 -14.25 0.98
CA SER A 166 -12.62 -13.75 2.33
C SER A 166 -12.88 -14.86 3.34
N ARG A 167 -12.47 -14.62 4.59
CA ARG A 167 -12.83 -15.47 5.74
C ARG A 167 -14.32 -15.34 6.08
N PRO A 168 -14.92 -16.34 6.76
CA PRO A 168 -16.35 -16.34 7.06
C PRO A 168 -16.85 -15.09 7.79
N TRP A 169 -16.05 -14.52 8.70
CA TRP A 169 -16.44 -13.30 9.42
C TRP A 169 -16.49 -12.07 8.48
N HIS A 170 -15.57 -12.00 7.51
CA HIS A 170 -15.46 -10.90 6.57
C HIS A 170 -16.54 -10.98 5.49
N THR A 171 -16.90 -12.19 5.06
CA THR A 171 -18.06 -12.44 4.21
C THR A 171 -19.39 -12.03 4.86
N LYS A 172 -19.52 -12.06 6.20
CA LYS A 172 -20.72 -11.53 6.87
C LYS A 172 -20.85 -10.02 6.69
N VAL A 173 -19.73 -9.29 6.61
CA VAL A 173 -19.71 -7.85 6.38
C VAL A 173 -19.91 -7.53 4.89
N TYR A 174 -19.31 -8.32 3.99
CA TYR A 174 -19.42 -8.14 2.54
C TYR A 174 -20.01 -9.39 1.88
N PRO A 175 -21.31 -9.68 2.06
CA PRO A 175 -21.91 -10.94 1.61
C PRO A 175 -22.10 -11.05 0.08
N ASN A 176 -21.96 -9.94 -0.64
CA ASN A 176 -22.20 -9.86 -2.09
C ASN A 176 -20.91 -9.72 -2.92
N ASP A 177 -19.75 -9.85 -2.27
CA ASP A 177 -18.43 -9.64 -2.87
C ASP A 177 -17.79 -10.95 -3.32
#